data_AF-A0A1V6B608-F1
#
_entry.id   AF-A0A1V6B608-F1
#
_cell.length_a   1.000
_cell.length_b   1.000
_cell.length_c   1.000
_cell.angle_alpha   90.00
_cell.angle_beta   90.00
_cell.angle_gamma   90.00
#
_symmetry.space_group_name_H-M   'P 1'
#
loop_
_entity.id
_entity.type
_entity.pdbx_description
1 polymer ?
#
loop_
_entity_poly.entity_id
_entity_poly.type
_entity_poly.pdbx_seq_one_letter_code
_entity_poly.pdbx_strand_id
1 'polypeptide(L)'
;MFVLQESIRLDVWSIVSIGILGFVILFTAVDLIHDIKSLFTSDKWISTVSINQLVQEIILYSNDILWGKGIEHFPSFKVSYHPHKKFLGAFDDKRITVYIRNIDDIQILILTVLHELRHYIQAQVEVKNYARYDRYAEIFGYVFNPLEIQCHLFALKWLNPCIDYLFSRNIIKKCE
;
A
#
# COMPACT_ATOMS: atom_id res chain seq x y z
N MET A 1 -49.63 29.76 1.11
CA MET A 1 -49.57 28.29 1.29
C MET A 1 -48.39 27.63 0.57
N PHE A 2 -47.85 28.21 -0.50
CA PHE A 2 -46.65 27.69 -1.20
C PHE A 2 -45.33 27.80 -0.41
N VAL A 3 -45.10 28.92 0.29
CA VAL A 3 -43.83 29.20 0.99
C VAL A 3 -43.54 28.24 2.15
N LEU A 4 -44.58 27.80 2.88
CA LEU A 4 -44.44 26.85 3.99
C LEU A 4 -44.07 25.43 3.50
N GLN A 5 -44.60 25.02 2.34
CA GLN A 5 -44.34 23.69 1.79
C GLN A 5 -42.91 23.56 1.24
N GLU A 6 -42.34 24.65 0.73
CA GLU A 6 -40.97 24.69 0.22
C GLU A 6 -39.93 24.73 1.35
N SER A 7 -40.22 25.48 2.42
CA SER A 7 -39.42 25.51 3.65
C SER A 7 -39.35 24.14 4.33
N ILE A 8 -40.47 23.45 4.50
CA ILE A 8 -40.51 22.10 5.11
C ILE A 8 -39.76 21.08 4.24
N ARG A 9 -39.83 21.21 2.91
CA ARG A 9 -39.13 20.32 1.99
C ARG A 9 -37.62 20.49 2.07
N LEU A 10 -37.12 21.73 2.19
CA LEU A 10 -35.70 22.04 2.35
C LEU A 10 -35.13 21.45 3.66
N ASP A 11 -35.88 21.47 4.75
CA ASP A 11 -35.47 20.86 6.03
C ASP A 11 -35.37 19.33 5.92
N VAL A 12 -36.34 18.67 5.29
CA VAL A 12 -36.32 17.21 5.12
C VAL A 12 -35.13 16.75 4.27
N TRP A 13 -34.83 17.43 3.15
CA TRP A 13 -33.66 17.09 2.34
C TRP A 13 -32.33 17.34 3.07
N SER A 14 -32.28 18.36 3.92
CA SER A 14 -31.10 18.66 4.74
C SER A 14 -30.86 17.56 5.78
N ILE A 15 -31.91 17.10 6.46
CA ILE A 15 -31.85 15.99 7.42
C ILE A 15 -31.42 14.69 6.73
N VAL A 16 -31.98 14.38 5.57
CA VAL A 16 -31.60 13.19 4.77
C VAL A 16 -30.13 13.27 4.35
N SER A 17 -29.67 14.43 3.88
CA SER A 17 -28.29 14.63 3.43
C SER A 17 -27.28 14.48 4.57
N ILE A 18 -27.58 15.03 5.75
CA ILE A 18 -26.74 14.86 6.95
C ILE A 18 -26.72 13.39 7.39
N GLY A 19 -27.85 12.70 7.33
CA GLY A 19 -27.94 11.26 7.62
C GLY A 19 -27.05 10.42 6.70
N ILE A 20 -27.08 10.70 5.39
CA ILE A 20 -26.22 10.01 4.40
C ILE A 20 -24.74 10.30 4.69
N LEU A 21 -24.38 11.57 4.93
CA LEU A 21 -23.00 11.94 5.21
C LEU A 21 -22.47 11.25 6.48
N GLY A 22 -23.29 11.23 7.55
CA GLY A 22 -22.97 10.54 8.79
C GLY A 22 -22.80 9.03 8.61
N PHE A 23 -23.64 8.40 7.78
CA PHE A 23 -23.51 6.98 7.46
C PHE A 23 -22.23 6.67 6.68
N VAL A 24 -21.88 7.49 5.68
CA VAL A 24 -20.63 7.32 4.91
C VAL A 24 -19.43 7.46 5.84
N ILE A 25 -19.39 8.47 6.71
CA ILE A 25 -18.31 8.66 7.68
C ILE A 25 -18.21 7.45 8.61
N LEU A 26 -19.32 6.96 9.16
CA LEU A 26 -19.32 5.80 10.05
C LEU A 26 -18.82 4.53 9.34
N PHE A 27 -19.27 4.28 8.12
CA PHE A 27 -18.84 3.13 7.32
C PHE A 27 -17.32 3.18 7.08
N THR A 28 -16.79 4.32 6.64
CA THR A 28 -15.34 4.49 6.44
C THR A 28 -14.53 4.36 7.72
N ALA A 29 -15.09 4.75 8.88
CA ALA A 29 -14.42 4.61 10.17
C ALA A 29 -14.36 3.14 10.64
N VAL A 30 -15.41 2.35 10.37
CA VAL A 30 -15.44 0.92 10.67
C VAL A 30 -14.41 0.18 9.81
N ASP A 31 -14.36 0.47 8.51
CA ASP A 31 -13.37 -0.12 7.60
C ASP A 31 -11.94 0.21 8.07
N LEU A 32 -11.70 1.46 8.46
CA LEU A 32 -10.40 1.89 9.00
C LEU A 32 -10.03 1.13 10.28
N ILE A 33 -10.98 0.91 11.20
CA ILE A 33 -10.73 0.17 12.45
C ILE A 33 -10.45 -1.31 12.16
N HIS A 34 -11.14 -1.91 11.20
CA HIS A 34 -10.90 -3.29 10.79
C HIS A 34 -9.50 -3.43 10.18
N ASP A 35 -9.11 -2.51 9.29
CA ASP A 35 -7.78 -2.47 8.71
C ASP A 35 -6.69 -2.34 9.78
N ILE A 36 -6.88 -1.44 10.76
CA ILE A 36 -5.94 -1.29 11.88
C ILE A 36 -5.86 -2.57 12.70
N LYS A 37 -6.99 -3.19 13.05
CA LYS A 37 -6.98 -4.45 13.82
C LYS A 37 -6.29 -5.58 13.07
N SER A 38 -6.52 -5.69 11.76
CA SER A 38 -5.87 -6.66 10.87
C SER A 38 -4.35 -6.52 10.91
N LEU A 39 -3.83 -5.29 11.00
CA LEU A 39 -2.39 -5.03 11.15
C LEU A 39 -1.82 -5.53 12.49
N PHE A 40 -2.64 -5.65 13.54
CA PHE A 40 -2.21 -6.11 14.86
C PHE A 40 -2.44 -7.62 15.10
N THR A 41 -3.31 -8.27 14.33
CA THR A 41 -3.43 -9.73 14.33
C THR A 41 -2.30 -10.35 13.52
N SER A 42 -1.27 -10.85 14.21
CA SER A 42 -0.13 -11.55 13.60
C SER A 42 -0.53 -12.97 13.18
N ASP A 43 -1.38 -13.07 12.16
CA ASP A 43 -1.52 -14.32 11.43
C ASP A 43 -0.17 -14.61 10.76
N LYS A 44 0.48 -15.71 11.17
CA LYS A 44 1.69 -16.19 10.52
C LYS A 44 1.32 -16.75 9.16
N TRP A 45 1.87 -16.20 8.10
CA TRP A 45 1.64 -16.65 6.73
C TRP A 45 2.82 -17.48 6.24
N ILE A 46 2.53 -18.53 5.48
CA ILE A 46 3.55 -19.34 4.79
C ILE A 46 3.27 -19.37 3.28
N SER A 47 4.36 -19.37 2.51
CA SER A 47 4.31 -19.36 1.05
C SER A 47 4.12 -20.78 0.55
N THR A 48 3.20 -20.97 -0.39
CA THR A 48 3.04 -22.26 -1.10
C THR A 48 3.93 -22.35 -2.33
N VAL A 49 4.47 -21.21 -2.77
CA VAL A 49 5.31 -21.05 -3.96
C VAL A 49 6.74 -20.63 -3.61
N SER A 50 7.62 -20.64 -4.61
CA SER A 50 8.98 -20.10 -4.46
C SER A 50 8.97 -18.60 -4.13
N ILE A 51 9.99 -18.11 -3.42
CA ILE A 51 10.09 -16.67 -3.08
C ILE A 51 10.10 -15.78 -4.33
N ASN A 52 10.76 -16.20 -5.41
CA ASN A 52 10.75 -15.42 -6.66
C ASN A 52 9.33 -15.29 -7.21
N GLN A 53 8.55 -16.38 -7.20
CA GLN A 53 7.16 -16.36 -7.65
C GLN A 53 6.28 -15.53 -6.70
N LEU A 54 6.50 -15.61 -5.39
CA LEU A 54 5.79 -14.78 -4.42
C LEU A 54 6.02 -13.28 -4.68
N VAL A 55 7.27 -12.86 -4.86
CA VAL A 55 7.60 -11.45 -5.20
C VAL A 55 6.98 -11.05 -6.53
N GLN A 56 7.00 -11.93 -7.53
CA GLN A 56 6.35 -11.68 -8.82
C GLN A 56 4.84 -11.48 -8.66
N GLU A 57 4.15 -12.30 -7.89
CA GLU A 57 2.70 -12.17 -7.63
C GLU A 57 2.36 -10.88 -6.88
N ILE A 58 3.21 -10.45 -5.93
CA ILE A 58 3.04 -9.14 -5.26
C ILE A 58 3.17 -7.98 -6.24
N ILE A 59 4.10 -8.07 -7.20
CA ILE A 59 4.24 -7.05 -8.25
C ILE A 59 3.04 -7.10 -9.21
N LEU A 60 2.59 -8.30 -9.61
CA LEU A 60 1.41 -8.47 -10.49
C LEU A 60 0.13 -7.93 -9.86
N TYR A 61 -0.04 -8.10 -8.54
CA TYR A 61 -1.14 -7.49 -7.79
C TYR A 61 -1.25 -5.99 -8.03
N SER A 62 -0.12 -5.30 -8.24
CA SER A 62 -0.11 -3.85 -8.44
C SER A 62 -0.53 -3.37 -9.84
N ASN A 63 -0.89 -4.27 -10.76
CA ASN A 63 -1.26 -3.94 -12.13
C ASN A 63 -2.24 -2.76 -12.21
N ASP A 64 -3.35 -2.84 -11.50
CA ASP A 64 -4.42 -1.84 -11.57
C ASP A 64 -4.00 -0.51 -10.91
N ILE A 65 -3.12 -0.58 -9.91
CA ILE A 65 -2.53 0.59 -9.26
C ILE A 65 -1.62 1.34 -10.25
N LEU A 66 -0.75 0.61 -10.96
CA LEU A 66 0.15 1.17 -11.96
C LEU A 66 -0.62 1.72 -13.15
N TRP A 67 -1.61 0.98 -13.64
CA TRP A 67 -2.48 1.41 -14.73
C TRP A 67 -3.24 2.70 -14.39
N GLY A 68 -3.79 2.79 -13.17
CA GLY A 68 -4.46 4.00 -12.67
C GLY A 68 -3.53 5.21 -12.54
N LYS A 69 -2.20 5.02 -12.59
CA LYS A 69 -1.18 6.07 -12.61
C LYS A 69 -0.62 6.34 -14.02
N GLY A 70 -1.10 5.64 -15.04
CA GLY A 70 -0.58 5.72 -16.41
C GLY A 70 0.80 5.08 -16.58
N ILE A 71 1.17 4.12 -15.73
CA ILE A 71 2.41 3.35 -15.83
C ILE A 71 2.10 2.03 -16.54
N GLU A 72 2.70 1.82 -17.71
CA GLU A 72 2.40 0.65 -18.58
C GLU A 72 3.28 -0.58 -18.29
N HIS A 73 4.37 -0.40 -17.55
CA HIS A 73 5.36 -1.46 -17.33
C HIS A 73 5.58 -1.72 -15.84
N PHE A 74 5.76 -2.99 -15.50
CA PHE A 74 6.19 -3.36 -14.16
C PHE A 74 7.68 -3.05 -13.95
N PRO A 75 8.09 -2.77 -12.70
CA PRO A 75 9.51 -2.75 -12.38
C PRO A 75 10.11 -4.13 -12.58
N SER A 76 11.36 -4.17 -13.04
CA SER A 76 12.15 -5.40 -12.95
C SER A 76 12.43 -5.73 -11.48
N PHE A 77 12.62 -7.01 -11.14
CA PHE A 77 12.96 -7.37 -9.76
C PHE A 77 14.06 -8.42 -9.66
N LYS A 78 14.71 -8.46 -8.49
CA LYS A 78 15.73 -9.44 -8.12
C LYS A 78 15.58 -9.83 -6.66
N VAL A 79 15.50 -11.14 -6.39
CA VAL A 79 15.62 -11.68 -5.04
C VAL A 79 17.11 -11.94 -4.74
N SER A 80 17.66 -11.24 -3.75
CA SER A 80 19.02 -11.42 -3.27
C SER A 80 19.02 -12.30 -2.02
N TYR A 81 19.75 -13.41 -2.10
CA TYR A 81 20.01 -14.29 -0.96
C TYR A 81 21.22 -13.84 -0.11
N HIS A 82 21.92 -12.78 -0.53
CA HIS A 82 22.97 -12.18 0.28
C HIS A 82 22.33 -11.11 1.19
N PRO A 83 22.59 -11.16 2.51
CA PRO A 83 22.01 -10.21 3.43
C PRO A 83 22.60 -8.81 3.20
N HIS A 84 21.77 -7.79 3.37
CA HIS A 84 22.24 -6.40 3.36
C HIS A 84 22.48 -5.92 4.79
N LYS A 85 23.38 -4.96 5.01
CA LYS A 85 23.68 -4.49 6.38
C LYS A 85 22.54 -3.67 7.01
N LYS A 86 21.68 -3.06 6.19
CA LYS A 86 20.73 -2.04 6.65
C LYS A 86 19.33 -2.11 6.05
N PHE A 87 19.14 -2.82 4.93
CA PHE A 87 17.93 -2.68 4.12
C PHE A 87 17.26 -4.03 3.91
N LEU A 88 15.93 -4.02 3.83
CA LEU A 88 15.11 -5.18 3.50
C LEU A 88 14.86 -5.26 1.99
N GLY A 89 14.72 -4.10 1.35
CA GLY A 89 14.64 -3.92 -0.08
C GLY A 89 15.42 -2.69 -0.53
N ALA A 90 15.55 -2.52 -1.85
CA ALA A 90 16.05 -1.30 -2.44
C ALA A 90 15.52 -1.15 -3.86
N PHE A 91 15.15 0.08 -4.23
CA PHE A 91 14.81 0.46 -5.58
C PHE A 91 15.97 1.23 -6.25
N ASP A 92 16.37 0.79 -7.45
CA ASP A 92 17.39 1.45 -8.27
C ASP A 92 16.95 1.50 -9.73
N ASP A 93 16.73 2.71 -10.26
CA ASP A 93 16.47 3.05 -11.68
C ASP A 93 15.59 2.04 -12.46
N LYS A 94 14.48 1.56 -11.85
CA LYS A 94 13.49 0.57 -12.36
C LYS A 94 13.69 -0.88 -11.91
N ARG A 95 14.58 -1.15 -10.97
CA ARG A 95 14.78 -2.48 -10.39
C ARG A 95 14.49 -2.49 -8.89
N ILE A 96 13.60 -3.37 -8.47
CA ILE A 96 13.37 -3.71 -7.07
C ILE A 96 14.29 -4.86 -6.69
N THR A 97 15.14 -4.66 -5.69
CA THR A 97 15.95 -5.72 -5.09
C THR A 97 15.40 -6.04 -3.71
N VAL A 98 15.14 -7.32 -3.44
CA VAL A 98 14.64 -7.78 -2.13
C VAL A 98 15.71 -8.65 -1.47
N TYR A 99 16.13 -8.29 -0.26
CA TYR A 99 17.15 -9.02 0.51
C TYR A 99 16.48 -10.04 1.44
N ILE A 100 16.16 -11.22 0.90
CA ILE A 100 15.29 -12.18 1.59
C ILE A 100 15.85 -12.68 2.94
N ARG A 101 17.18 -12.71 3.11
CA ARG A 101 17.80 -13.11 4.38
C ARG A 101 17.61 -12.09 5.51
N ASN A 102 17.16 -10.90 5.20
CA ASN A 102 16.85 -9.87 6.19
C ASN A 102 15.36 -9.89 6.58
N ILE A 103 14.55 -10.75 5.95
CA ILE A 103 13.11 -10.80 6.10
C ILE A 103 12.74 -12.12 6.76
N ASP A 104 12.02 -12.06 7.87
CA ASP A 104 11.63 -13.19 8.72
C ASP A 104 10.16 -13.60 8.54
N ASP A 105 9.31 -12.74 7.96
CA ASP A 105 7.88 -12.99 7.76
C ASP A 105 7.37 -12.51 6.39
N ILE A 106 6.30 -13.16 5.90
CA ILE A 106 5.68 -12.85 4.60
C ILE A 106 5.02 -11.47 4.59
N GLN A 107 4.42 -11.02 5.69
CA GLN A 107 3.85 -9.67 5.76
C GLN A 107 4.96 -8.62 5.57
N ILE A 108 6.13 -8.84 6.18
CA ILE A 108 7.29 -7.96 5.99
C ILE A 108 7.80 -8.02 4.55
N LEU A 109 7.79 -9.20 3.92
CA LEU A 109 8.10 -9.32 2.49
C LEU A 109 7.15 -8.50 1.63
N ILE A 110 5.84 -8.62 1.84
CA ILE A 110 4.80 -7.88 1.10
C ILE A 110 4.98 -6.37 1.31
N LEU A 111 5.11 -5.93 2.56
CA LEU A 111 5.37 -4.53 2.89
C LEU A 111 6.60 -3.99 2.19
N THR A 112 7.70 -4.75 2.19
CA THR A 112 8.95 -4.37 1.54
C THR A 112 8.76 -4.21 0.04
N VAL A 113 8.15 -5.18 -0.64
CA VAL A 113 7.92 -5.10 -2.09
C VAL A 113 7.00 -3.93 -2.45
N LEU A 114 5.92 -3.72 -1.69
CA LEU A 114 4.99 -2.59 -1.90
C LEU A 114 5.67 -1.23 -1.63
N HIS A 115 6.56 -1.16 -0.66
CA HIS A 115 7.36 0.03 -0.38
C HIS A 115 8.26 0.39 -1.57
N GLU A 116 9.05 -0.58 -2.06
CA GLU A 116 9.92 -0.35 -3.23
C GLU A 116 9.13 -0.07 -4.51
N LEU A 117 7.95 -0.68 -4.66
CA LEU A 117 7.02 -0.37 -5.74
C LEU A 117 6.55 1.09 -5.69
N ARG A 118 6.32 1.66 -4.49
CA ARG A 118 5.97 3.07 -4.38
C ARG A 118 7.11 3.98 -4.81
N HIS A 119 8.37 3.63 -4.50
CA HIS A 119 9.52 4.34 -5.04
C HIS A 119 9.55 4.29 -6.58
N TYR A 120 9.28 3.12 -7.17
CA TYR A 120 9.12 3.01 -8.61
C TYR A 120 8.07 3.97 -9.16
N ILE A 121 6.87 4.02 -8.55
CA ILE A 121 5.82 4.96 -8.95
C ILE A 121 6.30 6.41 -8.81
N GLN A 122 6.91 6.79 -7.69
CA GLN A 122 7.43 8.16 -7.49
C GLN A 122 8.43 8.56 -8.58
N ALA A 123 9.34 7.64 -8.93
CA ALA A 123 10.33 7.86 -9.98
C ALA A 123 9.71 8.02 -11.38
N GLN A 124 8.55 7.40 -11.64
CA GLN A 124 7.86 7.50 -12.94
C GLN A 124 6.95 8.73 -13.05
N VAL A 125 6.09 8.99 -12.05
CA VAL A 125 5.03 10.01 -12.16
C VAL A 125 5.32 11.28 -11.38
N GLU A 126 6.19 11.24 -10.38
CA GLU A 126 6.47 12.36 -9.48
C GLU A 126 7.90 12.87 -9.63
N VAL A 127 8.45 12.78 -10.84
CA VAL A 127 9.87 13.03 -11.18
C VAL A 127 10.46 14.27 -10.51
N LYS A 128 9.72 15.39 -10.52
CA LYS A 128 10.18 16.66 -9.89
C LYS A 128 10.32 16.59 -8.37
N ASN A 129 9.42 15.85 -7.71
CA ASN A 129 9.48 15.65 -6.26
C ASN A 129 10.52 14.59 -5.92
N TYR A 130 10.57 13.50 -6.71
CA TYR A 130 11.55 12.43 -6.54
C TYR A 130 12.99 12.93 -6.73
N ALA A 131 13.24 13.88 -7.65
CA ALA A 131 14.53 14.54 -7.80
C ALA A 131 14.99 15.34 -6.55
N ARG A 132 14.11 15.58 -5.58
CA ARG A 132 14.44 16.23 -4.30
C ARG A 132 14.67 15.22 -3.18
N TYR A 133 14.66 13.92 -3.46
CA TYR A 133 14.80 12.88 -2.46
C TYR A 133 16.05 13.07 -1.60
N ASP A 134 17.22 13.20 -2.23
CA ASP A 134 18.50 13.35 -1.51
C ASP A 134 18.49 14.60 -0.63
N ARG A 135 17.95 15.70 -1.15
CA ARG A 135 17.79 16.94 -0.41
C ARG A 135 16.90 16.77 0.81
N TYR A 136 15.79 16.04 0.69
CA TYR A 136 14.92 15.76 1.83
C TYR A 136 15.59 14.84 2.85
N ALA A 137 16.37 13.85 2.39
CA ALA A 137 17.15 12.99 3.26
C ALA A 137 18.24 13.75 4.02
N GLU A 138 18.88 14.75 3.40
CA GLU A 138 19.86 15.63 4.08
C GLU A 138 19.22 16.51 5.15
N ILE A 139 18.05 17.09 4.87
CA ILE A 139 17.38 18.05 5.78
C ILE A 139 16.71 17.33 6.95
N PHE A 140 15.99 16.24 6.67
CA PHE A 140 15.11 15.58 7.65
C PHE A 140 15.68 14.24 8.14
N GLY A 141 16.72 13.72 7.50
CA GLY A 141 17.15 12.33 7.68
C GLY A 141 16.28 11.36 6.88
N TYR A 142 16.75 10.13 6.72
CA TYR A 142 16.05 9.08 5.96
C TYR A 142 14.64 8.81 6.52
N VAL A 143 14.52 8.62 7.83
CA VAL A 143 13.25 8.25 8.50
C VAL A 143 12.14 9.28 8.30
N PHE A 144 12.49 10.57 8.30
CA PHE A 144 11.52 11.66 8.18
C PHE A 144 11.46 12.26 6.76
N ASN A 145 12.10 11.61 5.79
CA ASN A 145 11.97 12.01 4.39
C ASN A 145 10.49 11.87 3.97
N PRO A 146 9.82 12.93 3.50
CA PRO A 146 8.41 12.87 3.11
C PRO A 146 8.11 11.81 2.05
N LEU A 147 9.07 11.49 1.18
CA LEU A 147 8.91 10.44 0.18
C LEU A 147 8.95 9.04 0.79
N GLU A 148 9.79 8.81 1.80
CA GLU A 148 9.84 7.57 2.59
C GLU A 148 8.56 7.36 3.39
N ILE A 149 8.02 8.42 4.00
CA ILE A 149 6.75 8.37 4.73
C ILE A 149 5.62 7.95 3.78
N GLN A 150 5.59 8.51 2.56
CA GLN A 150 4.60 8.11 1.56
C GLN A 150 4.75 6.64 1.13
N CYS A 151 5.98 6.12 1.03
CA CYS A 151 6.22 4.71 0.75
C CYS A 151 5.68 3.81 1.86
N HIS A 152 5.94 4.15 3.12
CA HIS A 152 5.38 3.41 4.26
C HIS A 152 3.85 3.43 4.26
N LEU A 153 3.23 4.60 4.11
CA LEU A 153 1.76 4.72 4.08
C LEU A 153 1.13 3.97 2.91
N PHE A 154 1.77 3.98 1.75
CA PHE A 154 1.34 3.20 0.60
C PHE A 154 1.40 1.70 0.87
N ALA A 155 2.51 1.21 1.43
CA ALA A 155 2.69 -0.20 1.74
C ALA A 155 1.65 -0.68 2.77
N LEU A 156 1.44 0.09 3.83
CA LEU A 156 0.42 -0.22 4.85
C LEU A 156 -0.99 -0.26 4.27
N LYS A 157 -1.34 0.73 3.42
CA LYS A 157 -2.65 0.79 2.76
C LYS A 157 -2.95 -0.46 1.93
N TRP A 158 -1.94 -1.00 1.25
CA TRP A 158 -2.13 -2.10 0.31
C TRP A 158 -1.74 -3.48 0.86
N LEU A 159 -1.32 -3.56 2.13
CA LEU A 159 -0.91 -4.82 2.75
C LEU A 159 -2.04 -5.84 2.79
N ASN A 160 -3.15 -5.54 3.47
CA ASN A 160 -4.27 -6.48 3.61
C ASN A 160 -4.89 -6.84 2.26
N PRO A 161 -5.18 -5.87 1.36
CA PRO A 161 -5.66 -6.21 0.01
C PRO A 161 -4.73 -7.13 -0.78
N CYS A 162 -3.40 -6.97 -0.63
CA CYS A 162 -2.43 -7.85 -1.28
C CYS A 162 -2.43 -9.25 -0.63
N ILE A 163 -2.51 -9.34 0.70
CA ILE A 163 -2.66 -10.61 1.42
C ILE A 163 -3.90 -11.36 0.93
N ASP A 164 -5.04 -10.67 0.84
CA ASP A 164 -6.30 -11.26 0.38
C ASP A 164 -6.19 -11.78 -1.07
N TYR A 165 -5.55 -10.99 -1.96
CA TYR A 165 -5.26 -11.41 -3.33
C TYR A 165 -4.41 -12.70 -3.35
N LEU A 166 -3.31 -12.74 -2.60
CA LEU A 166 -2.40 -13.89 -2.57
C LEU A 166 -3.07 -15.13 -1.94
N PHE A 167 -3.85 -14.94 -0.88
CA PHE A 167 -4.57 -16.01 -0.21
C PHE A 167 -5.65 -16.61 -1.11
N SER A 168 -6.46 -15.78 -1.78
CA SER A 168 -7.51 -16.23 -2.70
C SER A 168 -6.98 -17.08 -3.87
N ARG A 169 -5.70 -16.91 -4.20
CA ARG A 169 -4.99 -17.64 -5.26
C ARG A 169 -4.16 -18.81 -4.76
N ASN A 170 -4.26 -19.15 -3.46
CA ASN A 170 -3.45 -20.18 -2.81
C ASN A 170 -1.94 -19.97 -2.95
N ILE A 171 -1.48 -18.72 -3.08
CA ILE A 171 -0.05 -18.36 -3.12
C ILE A 171 0.54 -18.31 -1.71
N ILE A 172 -0.28 -17.92 -0.74
CA ILE A 172 0.02 -17.99 0.70
C ILE A 172 -1.10 -18.73 1.42
N LYS A 173 -0.79 -19.26 2.60
CA LYS A 173 -1.77 -19.84 3.53
C LYS A 173 -1.40 -19.50 4.97
N LYS A 174 -2.38 -19.58 5.86
CA LYS A 174 -2.14 -19.42 7.30
C LYS A 174 -1.31 -20.60 7.81
N CYS A 175 -0.35 -20.32 8.68
CA CYS A 175 0.35 -21.34 9.44
C CYS A 175 -0.62 -21.87 10.49
N GLU A 176 -0.91 -23.17 10.43
CA GLU A 176 -1.65 -23.89 11.47
C GLU A 176 -0.82 -24.01 12.76
#